data_AF-A0A3R9WS78-F1
#
_entry.id   AF-A0A3R9WS78-F1
#
_cell.length_a   1.000
_cell.length_b   1.000
_cell.length_c   1.000
_cell.angle_alpha   90.00
_cell.angle_beta   90.00
_cell.angle_gamma   90.00
#
_symmetry.space_group_name_H-M   'P 1'
#
loop_
_entity.id
_entity.type
_entity.pdbx_description
1 polymer ?
#
loop_
_entity_poly.entity_id
_entity_poly.type
_entity_poly.pdbx_seq_one_letter_code
_entity_poly.pdbx_strand_id
1 'polypeptide(L)'
;MRPFWDHFFTNRDSVILTTALIINEQHYIEDRVIRNKHYQQSVLDTFKFRGQELAQLTQVIFPYEAKKFLWTRRGTRLAGLILEHFADVQERIAIGKKLYAILFGIEDVFNGVLVFAENVCHSGSRKDYWNQLFSDDDKYKNSHYQKERLIGGHVIKEAPPFYSPTLNEVWEDQTIPAVSLSDWFNNTSMLKELRSFNVPVRFDMTNEYYFGLNKLELAVLAKQKFTNVKNE
;
A
#
# COMPACT_ATOMS: atom_id res chain seq x y z
N MET A 1 14.67 -17.08 13.00
CA MET A 1 15.38 -16.72 11.75
C MET A 1 16.58 -17.61 11.44
N ARG A 2 17.50 -17.92 12.37
CA ARG A 2 18.71 -18.72 12.06
C ARG A 2 18.47 -20.00 11.24
N PRO A 3 17.51 -20.88 11.56
CA PRO A 3 17.27 -22.09 10.77
C PRO A 3 16.92 -21.81 9.30
N PHE A 4 16.21 -20.71 9.01
CA PHE A 4 15.84 -20.33 7.65
C PHE A 4 17.03 -19.78 6.86
N TRP A 5 17.91 -19.03 7.52
CA TRP A 5 19.16 -18.56 6.91
C TRP A 5 20.13 -19.72 6.64
N ASP A 6 20.28 -20.65 7.59
CA ASP A 6 21.11 -21.84 7.42
C ASP A 6 20.60 -22.72 6.27
N HIS A 7 19.27 -22.88 6.17
CA HIS A 7 18.62 -23.55 5.04
C HIS A 7 18.87 -22.83 3.71
N PHE A 8 18.68 -21.52 3.65
CA PHE A 8 18.96 -20.74 2.42
C PHE A 8 20.42 -20.84 2.00
N PHE A 9 21.36 -20.77 2.95
CA PHE A 9 22.78 -20.86 2.65
C PHE A 9 23.14 -22.19 1.96
N THR A 10 22.50 -23.28 2.41
CA THR A 10 22.73 -24.65 1.90
C THR A 10 21.94 -24.94 0.64
N ASN A 11 20.65 -24.65 0.62
CA ASN A 11 19.69 -25.08 -0.41
C ASN A 11 19.36 -24.01 -1.45
N ARG A 12 19.70 -22.74 -1.17
CA ARG A 12 19.38 -21.58 -2.03
C ARG A 12 17.89 -21.38 -2.30
N ASP A 13 17.02 -21.89 -1.42
CA ASP A 13 15.59 -21.70 -1.50
C ASP A 13 15.20 -20.31 -0.96
N SER A 14 15.05 -19.34 -1.88
CA SER A 14 14.65 -17.98 -1.55
C SER A 14 13.18 -17.88 -1.11
N VAL A 15 12.31 -18.78 -1.58
CA VAL A 15 10.87 -18.70 -1.29
C VAL A 15 10.64 -18.93 0.20
N ILE A 16 11.27 -19.96 0.77
CA ILE A 16 11.16 -20.24 2.21
C ILE A 16 11.74 -19.09 3.04
N LEU A 17 12.92 -18.59 2.67
CA LEU A 17 13.56 -17.50 3.39
C LEU A 17 12.72 -16.21 3.36
N THR A 18 12.26 -15.79 2.18
CA THR A 18 11.45 -14.57 2.06
C THR A 18 10.12 -14.72 2.80
N THR A 19 9.50 -15.90 2.75
CA THR A 19 8.28 -16.17 3.52
C THR A 19 8.52 -16.03 5.02
N ALA A 20 9.64 -16.57 5.54
CA ALA A 20 10.01 -16.42 6.94
C ALA A 20 10.33 -14.97 7.33
N LEU A 21 10.97 -14.20 6.43
CA LEU A 21 11.23 -12.77 6.63
C LEU A 21 9.95 -11.94 6.69
N ILE A 22 8.98 -12.23 5.81
CA ILE A 22 7.65 -11.59 5.83
C ILE A 22 7.00 -11.83 7.20
N ILE A 23 6.98 -13.09 7.66
CA ILE A 23 6.36 -13.43 8.96
C ILE A 23 7.09 -12.72 10.11
N ASN A 24 8.43 -12.74 10.11
CA ASN A 24 9.25 -12.06 11.11
C ASN A 24 8.90 -10.57 11.19
N GLU A 25 8.83 -9.88 10.05
CA GLU A 25 8.52 -8.46 10.00
C GLU A 25 7.09 -8.16 10.50
N GLN A 26 6.12 -9.01 10.17
CA GLN A 26 4.75 -8.78 10.64
C GLN A 26 4.61 -8.96 12.15
N HIS A 27 5.35 -9.88 12.76
CA HIS A 27 5.45 -10.00 14.22
C HIS A 27 6.23 -8.85 14.85
N TYR A 28 7.26 -8.34 14.18
CA TYR A 28 8.01 -7.18 14.63
C TYR A 28 7.11 -5.93 14.70
N ILE A 29 6.27 -5.71 13.67
CA ILE A 29 5.24 -4.67 13.64
C ILE A 29 4.19 -4.90 14.75
N GLU A 30 3.77 -6.15 14.95
CA GLU A 30 2.79 -6.51 15.99
C GLU A 30 3.25 -6.03 17.37
N ASP A 31 4.48 -6.35 17.76
CA ASP A 31 5.00 -6.03 19.09
C ASP A 31 5.24 -4.52 19.30
N ARG A 32 5.64 -3.79 18.26
CA ARG A 32 6.07 -2.39 18.39
C ARG A 32 5.04 -1.35 18.02
N VAL A 33 4.15 -1.70 17.10
CA VAL A 33 3.14 -0.79 16.56
C VAL A 33 1.77 -1.17 17.09
N ILE A 34 1.34 -2.41 16.86
CA ILE A 34 -0.03 -2.83 17.16
C ILE A 34 -0.29 -2.91 18.67
N ARG A 35 0.67 -3.44 19.43
CA ARG A 35 0.56 -3.57 20.90
C ARG A 35 0.94 -2.31 21.68
N ASN A 36 1.46 -1.30 20.99
CA ASN A 36 1.88 -0.06 21.63
C ASN A 36 0.66 0.80 21.97
N LYS A 37 0.43 1.01 23.28
CA LYS A 37 -0.71 1.77 23.80
C LYS A 37 -0.84 3.17 23.20
N HIS A 38 0.28 3.84 22.93
CA HIS A 38 0.26 5.15 22.31
C HIS A 38 -0.36 5.08 20.91
N TYR A 39 0.06 4.14 20.06
CA TYR A 39 -0.48 3.98 18.71
C TYR A 39 -1.89 3.41 18.69
N GLN A 40 -2.25 2.54 19.64
CA GLN A 40 -3.62 2.07 19.81
C GLN A 40 -4.58 3.26 19.99
N GLN A 41 -4.29 4.12 20.96
CA GLN A 41 -5.16 5.25 21.31
C GLN A 41 -5.14 6.38 20.27
N SER A 42 -3.97 6.67 19.68
CA SER A 42 -3.80 7.79 18.75
C SER A 42 -4.17 7.48 17.30
N VAL A 43 -4.14 6.20 16.89
CA VAL A 43 -4.35 5.77 15.50
C VAL A 43 -5.38 4.66 15.40
N LEU A 44 -5.09 3.46 15.94
CA LEU A 44 -5.83 2.23 15.61
C LEU A 44 -7.28 2.25 16.12
N ASP A 45 -7.52 2.80 17.31
CA ASP A 45 -8.86 2.89 17.91
C ASP A 45 -9.65 4.12 17.46
N THR A 46 -9.08 4.95 16.59
CA THR A 46 -9.77 6.14 16.10
C THR A 46 -10.85 5.77 15.09
N PHE A 47 -12.00 6.45 15.15
CA PHE A 47 -13.07 6.29 14.16
C PHE A 47 -12.60 6.57 12.73
N LYS A 48 -11.62 7.47 12.56
CA LYS A 48 -11.04 7.78 11.25
C LYS A 48 -10.34 6.56 10.65
N PHE A 49 -9.53 5.87 11.44
CA PHE A 49 -8.80 4.68 11.00
C PHE A 49 -9.76 3.54 10.64
N ARG A 50 -10.71 3.22 11.54
CA ARG A 50 -11.74 2.21 11.27
C ARG A 50 -12.60 2.54 10.04
N GLY A 51 -12.88 3.82 9.82
CA GLY A 51 -13.58 4.29 8.62
C GLY A 51 -12.79 4.08 7.33
N GLN A 52 -11.46 4.21 7.36
CA GLN A 52 -10.59 3.93 6.20
C GLN A 52 -10.57 2.44 5.85
N GLU A 53 -10.50 1.57 6.86
CA GLU A 53 -10.58 0.12 6.70
C GLU A 53 -11.92 -0.30 6.09
N LEU A 54 -13.04 0.18 6.65
CA LEU A 54 -14.38 -0.06 6.09
C LEU A 54 -14.54 0.46 4.65
N ALA A 55 -13.88 1.57 4.33
CA ALA A 55 -13.89 2.13 2.98
C ALA A 55 -12.91 1.43 2.02
N GLN A 56 -12.16 0.43 2.49
CA GLN A 56 -11.15 -0.33 1.73
C GLN A 56 -10.04 0.57 1.15
N LEU A 57 -9.60 1.55 1.94
CA LEU A 57 -8.61 2.56 1.52
C LEU A 57 -7.17 2.17 1.87
N THR A 58 -6.96 1.11 2.65
CA THR A 58 -5.64 0.57 2.99
C THR A 58 -5.13 -0.32 1.86
N GLN A 59 -4.71 0.31 0.76
CA GLN A 59 -4.29 -0.35 -0.46
C GLN A 59 -2.76 -0.46 -0.51
N VAL A 60 -2.24 -1.68 -0.67
CA VAL A 60 -0.80 -1.93 -0.85
C VAL A 60 -0.57 -2.34 -2.30
N ILE A 61 0.21 -1.54 -3.02
CA ILE A 61 0.30 -1.59 -4.49
C ILE A 61 1.74 -1.52 -5.00
N PHE A 62 1.94 -2.16 -6.14
CA PHE A 62 3.11 -2.07 -7.00
C PHE A 62 2.70 -1.39 -8.30
N PRO A 63 3.24 -0.19 -8.59
CA PRO A 63 3.17 0.36 -9.93
C PRO A 63 3.99 -0.48 -10.89
N TYR A 64 3.44 -0.79 -12.06
CA TYR A 64 4.12 -1.59 -13.07
C TYR A 64 3.78 -1.11 -14.48
N GLU A 65 4.79 -1.11 -15.35
CA GLU A 65 4.63 -0.83 -16.77
C GLU A 65 4.08 -2.06 -17.49
N ALA A 66 2.78 -2.05 -17.77
CA ALA A 66 2.13 -3.19 -18.42
C ALA A 66 2.52 -3.27 -19.90
N LYS A 67 2.82 -4.49 -20.37
CA LYS A 67 3.08 -4.75 -21.79
C LYS A 67 1.89 -4.27 -22.63
N LYS A 68 2.21 -3.60 -23.74
CA LYS A 68 1.23 -3.07 -24.69
C LYS A 68 0.54 -4.23 -25.41
N PHE A 69 -0.65 -4.61 -24.96
CA PHE A 69 -1.54 -5.48 -25.72
C PHE A 69 -2.53 -4.63 -26.52
N LEU A 70 -3.10 -5.22 -27.58
CA LEU A 70 -4.09 -4.58 -28.46
C LEU A 70 -5.30 -3.97 -27.71
N TRP A 71 -5.58 -4.45 -26.49
CA TRP A 71 -6.71 -4.04 -25.67
C TRP A 71 -6.32 -3.31 -24.37
N THR A 72 -5.02 -3.18 -24.05
CA THR A 72 -4.56 -2.45 -22.86
C THR A 72 -4.20 -1.01 -23.21
N ARG A 73 -4.81 -0.05 -22.50
CA ARG A 73 -4.38 1.35 -22.57
C ARG A 73 -2.91 1.43 -22.15
N ARG A 74 -2.11 2.21 -22.88
CA ARG A 74 -0.75 2.56 -22.47
C ARG A 74 -0.81 3.31 -21.13
N GLY A 75 0.08 2.96 -20.21
CA GLY A 75 0.25 3.65 -18.94
C GLY A 75 0.55 2.71 -17.79
N THR A 76 1.05 3.28 -16.69
CA THR A 76 1.33 2.59 -15.44
C THR A 76 0.06 1.96 -14.88
N ARG A 77 0.13 0.67 -14.54
CA ARG A 77 -0.94 -0.08 -13.86
C ARG A 77 -0.54 -0.33 -12.41
N LEU A 78 -1.52 -0.71 -11.60
CA LEU A 78 -1.31 -1.05 -10.20
C LEU A 78 -1.64 -2.52 -9.95
N ALA A 79 -0.69 -3.26 -9.41
CA ALA A 79 -0.89 -4.62 -8.91
C ALA A 79 -0.81 -4.61 -7.39
N GLY A 80 -1.67 -5.33 -6.67
CA GLY A 80 -1.65 -5.26 -5.22
C GLY A 80 -2.88 -5.85 -4.57
N LEU A 81 -3.10 -5.48 -3.31
CA LEU A 81 -4.21 -5.95 -2.50
C LEU A 81 -4.69 -4.85 -1.55
N ILE A 82 -5.91 -5.04 -1.05
CA ILE A 82 -6.49 -4.24 0.04
C ILE A 82 -6.31 -5.02 1.34
N LEU A 83 -5.87 -4.33 2.38
CA LEU A 83 -5.83 -4.83 3.75
C LEU A 83 -7.07 -4.32 4.49
N GLU A 84 -7.90 -5.23 4.97
CA GLU A 84 -9.19 -4.92 5.59
C GLU A 84 -9.03 -4.67 7.09
N HIS A 85 -8.21 -5.47 7.78
CA HIS A 85 -7.94 -5.28 9.21
C HIS A 85 -6.43 -5.24 9.46
N PHE A 86 -5.86 -4.04 9.43
CA PHE A 86 -4.43 -3.85 9.64
C PHE A 86 -3.98 -4.33 11.01
N ALA A 87 -4.83 -4.31 12.04
CA ALA A 87 -4.49 -4.81 13.37
C ALA A 87 -4.31 -6.35 13.43
N ASP A 88 -4.86 -7.11 12.49
CA ASP A 88 -4.74 -8.57 12.47
C ASP A 88 -3.40 -9.03 11.87
N VAL A 89 -2.53 -9.60 12.71
CA VAL A 89 -1.23 -10.13 12.29
C VAL A 89 -1.36 -11.25 11.25
N GLN A 90 -2.38 -12.11 11.35
CA GLN A 90 -2.56 -13.22 10.40
C GLN A 90 -3.00 -12.69 9.04
N GLU A 91 -3.83 -11.65 9.00
CA GLU A 91 -4.20 -10.98 7.77
C GLU A 91 -2.98 -10.31 7.12
N ARG A 92 -2.18 -9.55 7.90
CA ARG A 92 -0.96 -8.92 7.39
C ARG A 92 0.04 -9.94 6.83
N ILE A 93 0.23 -11.07 7.52
CA ILE A 93 1.09 -12.17 7.06
C ILE A 93 0.56 -12.76 5.75
N ALA A 94 -0.75 -13.01 5.67
CA ALA A 94 -1.38 -13.56 4.47
C ALA A 94 -1.26 -12.59 3.27
N ILE A 95 -1.46 -11.29 3.49
CA ILE A 95 -1.28 -10.26 2.47
C ILE A 95 0.17 -10.16 2.02
N GLY A 96 1.14 -10.11 2.95
CA GLY A 96 2.56 -10.07 2.60
C GLY A 96 2.98 -11.24 1.70
N LYS A 97 2.51 -12.45 2.02
CA LYS A 97 2.73 -13.64 1.19
C LYS A 97 2.08 -13.54 -0.19
N LYS A 98 0.83 -13.07 -0.28
CA LYS A 98 0.16 -12.88 -1.57
C LYS A 98 0.82 -11.78 -2.40
N LEU A 99 1.29 -10.69 -1.79
CA LEU A 99 2.05 -9.63 -2.48
C LEU A 99 3.36 -10.17 -3.05
N TYR A 100 4.08 -11.00 -2.28
CA TYR A 100 5.25 -11.72 -2.79
C TYR A 100 4.89 -12.62 -3.98
N ALA A 101 3.77 -13.35 -3.90
CA ALA A 101 3.28 -14.18 -4.99
C ALA A 101 2.93 -13.37 -6.25
N ILE A 102 2.31 -12.20 -6.08
CA ILE A 102 2.00 -11.28 -7.18
C ILE A 102 3.30 -10.80 -7.83
N LEU A 103 4.25 -10.31 -7.03
CA LEU A 103 5.48 -9.68 -7.52
C LEU A 103 6.40 -10.67 -8.23
N PHE A 104 6.57 -11.88 -7.70
CA PHE A 104 7.53 -12.86 -8.24
C PHE A 104 6.89 -14.03 -8.98
N GLY A 105 5.58 -14.24 -8.83
CA GLY A 105 4.85 -15.33 -9.50
C GLY A 105 4.16 -14.91 -10.80
N ILE A 106 4.04 -13.60 -11.08
CA ILE A 106 3.42 -13.08 -12.31
C ILE A 106 4.50 -12.35 -13.11
N GLU A 107 4.98 -12.98 -14.19
CA GLU A 107 6.09 -12.48 -15.01
C GLU A 107 5.87 -11.05 -15.54
N ASP A 108 4.65 -10.73 -15.99
CA ASP A 108 4.34 -9.39 -16.49
C ASP A 108 4.36 -8.32 -15.40
N VAL A 109 3.95 -8.67 -14.17
CA VAL A 109 4.05 -7.76 -13.03
C VAL A 109 5.52 -7.58 -12.64
N PHE A 110 6.27 -8.67 -12.48
CA PHE A 110 7.69 -8.61 -12.11
C PHE A 110 8.47 -7.69 -13.06
N ASN A 111 8.40 -7.96 -14.36
CA ASN A 111 9.13 -7.20 -15.37
C ASN A 111 8.65 -5.74 -15.42
N GLY A 112 7.34 -5.51 -15.32
CA GLY A 112 6.79 -4.15 -15.32
C GLY A 112 7.20 -3.33 -14.09
N VAL A 113 7.27 -3.96 -12.91
CA VAL A 113 7.74 -3.33 -11.67
C VAL A 113 9.23 -3.03 -11.76
N LEU A 114 10.03 -3.96 -12.30
CA LEU A 114 11.46 -3.76 -12.47
C LEU A 114 11.75 -2.57 -13.40
N VAL A 115 11.09 -2.52 -14.56
CA VAL A 115 11.18 -1.37 -15.49
C VAL A 115 10.76 -0.08 -14.80
N PHE A 116 9.67 -0.10 -14.03
CA PHE A 116 9.23 1.07 -13.29
C PHE A 116 10.30 1.55 -12.28
N ALA A 117 10.82 0.64 -11.44
CA ALA A 117 11.80 0.96 -10.41
C ALA A 117 13.16 1.42 -10.97
N GLU A 118 13.57 0.93 -12.14
CA GLU A 118 14.81 1.35 -12.81
C GLU A 118 14.70 2.75 -13.42
N ASN A 119 13.50 3.16 -13.85
CA ASN A 119 13.29 4.40 -14.60
C ASN A 119 12.69 5.53 -13.75
N VAL A 120 12.18 5.25 -12.56
CA VAL A 120 11.52 6.23 -11.70
C VAL A 120 12.29 6.39 -10.39
N CYS A 121 12.91 7.56 -10.20
CA CYS A 121 13.48 7.94 -8.91
C CYS A 121 12.35 8.28 -7.93
N HIS A 122 12.29 7.57 -6.80
CA HIS A 122 11.23 7.75 -5.82
C HIS A 122 11.37 9.06 -5.04
N SER A 123 10.35 9.91 -5.11
CA SER A 123 10.16 11.08 -4.26
C SER A 123 9.30 10.78 -3.02
N GLY A 124 8.59 9.64 -3.03
CA GLY A 124 7.56 9.31 -2.05
C GLY A 124 6.19 9.91 -2.37
N SER A 125 6.09 10.74 -3.41
CA SER A 125 4.83 11.23 -3.95
C SER A 125 4.15 10.20 -4.85
N ARG A 126 2.82 10.16 -4.85
CA ARG A 126 2.03 9.40 -5.82
C ARG A 126 2.19 9.89 -7.26
N LYS A 127 2.75 11.09 -7.45
CA LYS A 127 3.17 11.62 -8.77
C LYS A 127 4.19 10.69 -9.45
N ASP A 128 5.00 9.97 -8.66
CA ASP A 128 6.03 9.05 -9.17
C ASP A 128 5.43 8.00 -10.13
N TYR A 129 4.24 7.47 -9.82
CA TYR A 129 3.56 6.48 -10.67
C TYR A 129 2.33 7.00 -11.41
N TRP A 130 1.84 8.20 -11.10
CA TRP A 130 0.63 8.72 -11.76
C TRP A 130 0.62 10.26 -11.87
N ASN A 131 1.61 10.81 -12.59
CA ASN A 131 1.79 12.26 -12.76
C ASN A 131 0.62 13.00 -13.45
N GLN A 132 -0.27 12.29 -14.15
CA GLN A 132 -1.49 12.86 -14.73
C GLN A 132 -2.59 13.09 -13.68
N LEU A 133 -2.51 12.37 -12.56
CA LEU A 133 -3.51 12.38 -11.50
C LEU A 133 -3.01 13.13 -10.26
N PHE A 134 -1.70 13.10 -10.00
CA PHE A 134 -1.10 13.72 -8.83
C PHE A 134 -0.04 14.76 -9.18
N SER A 135 0.09 15.75 -8.31
CA SER A 135 1.15 16.75 -8.36
C SER A 135 1.65 17.09 -6.96
N ASP A 136 2.96 17.28 -6.85
CA ASP A 136 3.68 17.81 -5.69
C ASP A 136 3.73 19.35 -5.64
N ASP A 137 3.11 20.05 -6.60
CA ASP A 137 3.12 21.50 -6.65
C ASP A 137 2.19 22.08 -5.57
N ASP A 138 2.77 22.90 -4.69
CA ASP A 138 2.08 23.53 -3.55
C ASP A 138 0.85 24.33 -3.95
N LYS A 139 0.75 24.81 -5.21
CA LYS A 139 -0.46 25.49 -5.69
C LYS A 139 -1.71 24.62 -5.60
N TYR A 140 -1.55 23.29 -5.57
CA TYR A 140 -2.66 22.34 -5.46
C TYR A 140 -2.98 21.90 -4.03
N LYS A 141 -2.15 22.24 -3.04
CA LYS A 141 -2.27 21.81 -1.63
C LYS A 141 -3.65 22.10 -1.04
N ASN A 142 -4.20 23.27 -1.37
CA ASN A 142 -5.53 23.71 -0.98
C ASN A 142 -6.46 23.86 -2.20
N SER A 143 -6.24 23.08 -3.26
CA SER A 143 -7.10 23.14 -4.44
C SER A 143 -8.52 22.66 -4.10
N HIS A 144 -9.39 23.61 -3.78
CA HIS A 144 -10.81 23.36 -3.61
C HIS A 144 -11.44 23.24 -5.00
N TYR A 145 -11.55 22.01 -5.48
CA TYR A 145 -12.33 21.70 -6.66
C TYR A 145 -13.72 21.26 -6.20
N GLN A 146 -14.74 22.06 -6.50
CA GLN A 146 -16.12 21.86 -6.02
C GLN A 146 -16.88 20.74 -6.76
N LYS A 147 -16.18 20.00 -7.62
CA LYS A 147 -16.72 18.91 -8.45
C LYS A 147 -15.82 17.69 -8.27
N GLU A 148 -16.29 16.51 -8.69
CA GLU A 148 -15.43 15.33 -8.77
C GLU A 148 -14.35 15.53 -9.85
N ARG A 149 -13.12 15.11 -9.58
CA ARG A 149 -12.02 15.04 -10.56
C ARG A 149 -12.08 13.74 -11.35
N LEU A 150 -12.76 12.71 -10.84
CA LEU A 150 -12.79 11.36 -11.38
C LEU A 150 -14.22 10.87 -11.62
N ILE A 151 -14.57 10.50 -12.85
CA ILE A 151 -15.84 9.81 -13.17
C ILE A 151 -15.51 8.49 -13.87
N GLY A 152 -15.98 7.37 -13.33
CA GLY A 152 -15.80 6.05 -13.93
C GLY A 152 -14.33 5.64 -14.16
N GLY A 153 -13.41 6.06 -13.29
CA GLY A 153 -11.97 5.80 -13.43
C GLY A 153 -11.28 6.68 -14.48
N HIS A 154 -11.91 7.78 -14.91
CA HIS A 154 -11.32 8.74 -15.84
C HIS A 154 -11.28 10.13 -15.22
N VAL A 155 -10.14 10.81 -15.39
CA VAL A 155 -9.98 12.20 -15.00
C VAL A 155 -10.87 13.07 -15.88
N ILE A 156 -11.69 13.93 -15.27
CA ILE A 156 -12.49 14.90 -16.01
C ILE A 156 -11.55 15.90 -16.66
N LYS A 157 -11.84 16.26 -17.92
CA LYS A 157 -11.08 17.28 -18.65
C LYS A 157 -10.99 18.58 -17.81
N GLU A 158 -9.79 19.14 -17.69
CA GLU A 158 -9.47 20.36 -16.92
C GLU A 158 -9.58 20.24 -15.39
N ALA A 159 -9.83 19.04 -14.84
CA ALA A 159 -9.75 18.83 -13.41
C ALA A 159 -8.30 19.02 -12.91
N PRO A 160 -8.07 19.79 -11.82
CA PRO A 160 -6.73 19.93 -11.26
C PRO A 160 -6.28 18.59 -10.65
N PRO A 161 -4.98 18.26 -10.71
CA PRO A 161 -4.47 17.05 -10.09
C PRO A 161 -4.67 17.06 -8.56
N PHE A 162 -4.69 15.88 -7.96
CA PHE A 162 -4.64 15.73 -6.52
C PHE A 162 -3.26 16.13 -6.00
N TYR A 163 -3.21 16.94 -4.94
CA TYR A 163 -1.94 17.23 -4.30
C TYR A 163 -1.38 15.97 -3.62
N SER A 164 -0.12 15.67 -3.93
CA SER A 164 0.65 14.59 -3.30
C SER A 164 2.05 15.12 -3.03
N PRO A 165 2.36 15.50 -1.78
CA PRO A 165 3.69 15.97 -1.40
C PRO A 165 4.72 14.84 -1.50
N THR A 166 5.99 15.22 -1.50
CA THR A 166 7.14 14.33 -1.38
C THR A 166 7.32 13.85 0.06
N LEU A 167 8.12 12.80 0.27
CA LEU A 167 8.35 12.21 1.59
C LEU A 167 8.86 13.23 2.61
N ASN A 168 9.86 14.03 2.21
CA ASN A 168 10.55 15.00 3.08
C ASN A 168 9.67 16.19 3.47
N GLU A 169 8.60 16.47 2.72
CA GLU A 169 7.65 17.53 3.05
C GLU A 169 6.61 17.09 4.09
N VAL A 170 6.45 15.78 4.29
CA VAL A 170 5.43 15.20 5.19
C VAL A 170 6.05 14.67 6.48
N TRP A 171 7.24 14.08 6.41
CA TRP A 171 7.88 13.44 7.55
C TRP A 171 9.24 14.04 7.84
N GLU A 172 9.42 14.48 9.07
CA GLU A 172 10.72 14.85 9.62
C GLU A 172 11.56 13.59 9.90
N ASP A 173 12.89 13.74 9.83
CA ASP A 173 13.82 12.67 10.21
C ASP A 173 13.54 12.17 11.62
N GLN A 174 13.37 10.85 11.74
CA GLN A 174 13.10 10.19 13.01
C GLN A 174 14.35 9.50 13.55
N THR A 175 14.53 9.54 14.86
CA THR A 175 15.56 8.72 15.51
C THR A 175 15.11 7.27 15.54
N ILE A 176 15.98 6.36 15.06
CA ILE A 176 15.67 4.94 15.02
C ILE A 176 15.83 4.37 16.43
N PRO A 177 14.78 3.82 17.06
CA PRO A 177 14.90 3.21 18.38
C PRO A 177 15.76 1.95 18.31
N ALA A 178 16.37 1.59 19.44
CA ALA A 178 17.18 0.39 19.55
C ALA A 178 16.42 -0.86 19.06
N VAL A 179 17.11 -1.74 18.33
CA VAL A 179 16.54 -2.98 17.82
C VAL A 179 16.48 -4.00 18.96
N SER A 180 15.28 -4.34 19.42
CA SER A 180 15.01 -5.55 20.19
C SER A 180 15.32 -6.80 19.36
N LEU A 181 16.19 -7.66 19.89
CA LEU A 181 16.57 -8.95 19.31
C LEU A 181 15.49 -10.02 19.58
N SER A 182 14.24 -9.74 19.21
CA SER A 182 13.16 -10.73 19.29
C SER A 182 13.04 -11.45 17.96
N ASP A 183 12.94 -12.77 18.01
CA ASP A 183 12.76 -13.63 16.84
C ASP A 183 11.37 -14.27 16.91
N TRP A 184 10.61 -14.19 15.82
CA TRP A 184 9.27 -14.78 15.74
C TRP A 184 9.30 -16.31 15.90
N PHE A 185 10.36 -16.95 15.42
CA PHE A 185 10.47 -18.40 15.38
C PHE A 185 10.94 -18.95 16.73
N ASN A 186 10.01 -19.02 17.67
CA ASN A 186 10.27 -19.50 19.04
C ASN A 186 9.87 -20.96 19.28
N ASN A 187 9.03 -21.55 18.42
CA ASN A 187 8.62 -22.96 18.51
C ASN A 187 8.12 -23.51 17.16
N THR A 188 7.99 -24.83 17.06
CA THR A 188 7.64 -25.52 15.80
C THR A 188 6.19 -25.32 15.34
N SER A 189 5.28 -24.89 16.21
CA SER A 189 3.88 -24.63 15.81
C SER A 189 3.78 -23.48 14.81
N MET A 190 4.76 -22.56 14.83
CA MET A 190 4.92 -21.44 13.90
C MET A 190 5.17 -21.88 12.45
N LEU A 191 5.65 -23.12 12.24
CA LEU A 191 5.82 -23.68 10.89
C LEU A 191 4.50 -23.82 10.13
N LYS A 192 3.36 -23.84 10.84
CA LYS A 192 2.03 -23.82 10.20
C LYS A 192 1.82 -22.59 9.33
N GLU A 193 2.50 -21.49 9.63
CA GLU A 193 2.41 -20.27 8.85
C GLU A 193 3.17 -20.37 7.52
N LEU A 194 4.17 -21.25 7.40
CA LEU A 194 4.95 -21.42 6.15
C LEU A 194 4.17 -22.17 5.04
N ARG A 195 2.88 -22.43 5.24
CA ARG A 195 2.03 -23.04 4.22
C ARG A 195 2.11 -22.25 2.91
N SER A 196 2.12 -23.01 1.82
CA SER A 196 2.10 -22.47 0.46
C SER A 196 0.90 -21.56 0.26
N PHE A 197 1.11 -20.50 -0.50
CA PHE A 197 0.09 -19.55 -0.92
C PHE A 197 0.03 -19.56 -2.44
N ASN A 198 -1.18 -19.35 -2.96
CA ASN A 198 -1.40 -19.24 -4.40
C ASN A 198 -1.37 -17.78 -4.82
N VAL A 199 -0.95 -17.55 -6.06
CA VAL A 199 -1.11 -16.25 -6.71
C VAL A 199 -2.60 -15.90 -6.72
N PRO A 200 -3.00 -14.73 -6.17
CA PRO A 200 -4.40 -14.33 -6.17
C PRO A 200 -4.88 -14.07 -7.60
N VAL A 201 -6.10 -14.52 -7.90
CA VAL A 201 -6.73 -14.32 -9.23
C VAL A 201 -7.00 -12.83 -9.49
N ARG A 202 -7.36 -12.08 -8.45
CA ARG A 202 -7.59 -10.63 -8.52
C ARG A 202 -6.44 -9.92 -7.84
N PHE A 203 -5.57 -9.33 -8.65
CA PHE A 203 -4.43 -8.53 -8.19
C PHE A 203 -4.37 -7.17 -8.88
N ASP A 204 -5.14 -6.93 -9.94
CA ASP A 204 -5.18 -5.62 -10.58
C ASP A 204 -5.96 -4.64 -9.72
N MET A 205 -5.25 -3.66 -9.18
CA MET A 205 -5.74 -2.64 -8.27
C MET A 205 -6.03 -1.33 -8.98
N THR A 206 -5.84 -1.23 -10.30
CA THR A 206 -5.92 0.05 -11.04
C THR A 206 -7.31 0.69 -10.89
N ASN A 207 -8.37 -0.10 -11.09
CA ASN A 207 -9.74 0.41 -10.95
C ASN A 207 -10.16 0.59 -9.49
N GLU A 208 -9.73 -0.31 -8.59
CA GLU A 208 -10.01 -0.20 -7.15
C GLU A 208 -9.35 1.03 -6.54
N TYR A 209 -8.18 1.41 -7.05
CA TYR A 209 -7.48 2.62 -6.67
C TYR A 209 -8.25 3.87 -7.08
N TYR A 210 -8.72 3.93 -8.33
CA TYR A 210 -9.61 5.01 -8.78
C TYR A 210 -10.88 5.11 -7.94
N PHE A 211 -11.49 3.97 -7.61
CA PHE A 211 -12.68 3.93 -6.80
C PHE A 211 -12.42 4.46 -5.38
N GLY A 212 -11.29 4.07 -4.76
CA GLY A 212 -10.84 4.61 -3.48
C GLY A 212 -10.65 6.12 -3.49
N LEU A 213 -10.03 6.67 -4.53
CA LEU A 213 -9.87 8.12 -4.69
C LEU A 213 -11.21 8.84 -4.84
N ASN A 214 -12.14 8.28 -5.62
CA ASN A 214 -13.48 8.88 -5.77
C ASN A 214 -14.23 8.88 -4.42
N LYS A 215 -14.20 7.78 -3.64
CA LYS A 215 -14.77 7.76 -2.28
C LYS A 215 -14.22 8.89 -1.40
N LEU A 216 -12.89 9.08 -1.41
CA LEU A 216 -12.23 10.15 -0.64
C LEU A 216 -12.67 11.54 -1.09
N GLU A 217 -12.75 11.76 -2.41
CA GLU A 217 -13.18 13.03 -2.97
C GLU A 217 -14.63 13.35 -2.63
N LEU A 218 -15.55 12.39 -2.78
CA LEU A 218 -16.95 12.55 -2.40
C LEU A 218 -17.11 12.86 -0.91
N ALA A 219 -16.31 12.23 -0.03
CA ALA A 219 -16.31 12.54 1.38
C ALA A 219 -15.87 13.99 1.67
N VAL A 220 -14.86 14.48 0.96
CA VAL A 220 -14.40 15.88 1.06
C VAL A 220 -15.49 16.85 0.57
N LEU A 221 -16.10 16.59 -0.59
CA LEU A 221 -17.16 17.42 -1.15
C LEU A 221 -18.40 17.46 -0.24
N ALA A 222 -18.79 16.31 0.33
CA ALA A 222 -19.88 16.24 1.29
C ALA A 222 -19.56 17.10 2.52
N LYS A 223 -18.37 16.96 3.11
CA LYS A 223 -17.93 17.76 4.25
C LYS A 223 -17.96 19.27 3.96
N GLN A 224 -17.50 19.68 2.79
CA GLN A 224 -17.54 21.09 2.37
C GLN A 224 -18.98 21.61 2.29
N LYS A 225 -19.90 20.86 1.65
CA LYS A 225 -21.32 21.24 1.59
C LYS A 225 -21.94 21.38 2.98
N PHE A 226 -21.70 20.40 3.86
CA PHE A 226 -22.21 20.47 5.25
C PHE A 226 -21.64 21.64 6.05
N THR A 227 -20.38 22.03 5.81
CA THR A 227 -19.74 23.16 6.50
C THR A 227 -20.30 24.49 6.00
N ASN A 228 -20.54 24.63 4.70
CA ASN A 228 -21.13 25.84 4.12
C ASN A 228 -22.57 26.05 4.61
N VAL A 229 -23.39 24.99 4.69
CA VAL A 229 -24.77 25.06 5.20
C VAL A 229 -24.86 25.46 6.68
N LYS A 230 -23.81 25.23 7.49
CA LYS A 230 -23.78 25.66 8.90
C LYS A 230 -23.34 27.12 9.10
N ASN A 231 -22.74 27.72 8.08
CA ASN A 231 -22.24 29.10 8.12
C ASN A 231 -23.21 30.08 7.42
N GLU A 232 -24.33 29.58 6.89
CA GLU A 232 -25.48 30.34 6.39
C GLU A 232 -26.60 30.34 7.44
#